data_AF-A0A933G9Z3-F1
#
_entry.id   AF-A0A933G9Z3-F1
#
_cell.length_a   1.000
_cell.length_b   1.000
_cell.length_c   1.000
_cell.angle_alpha   90.00
_cell.angle_beta   90.00
_cell.angle_gamma   90.00
#
_symmetry.space_group_name_H-M   'P 1'
#
loop_
_entity.id
_entity.type
_entity.pdbx_description
1 polymer ?
#
loop_
_entity_poly.entity_id
_entity_poly.type
_entity_poly.pdbx_seq_one_letter_code
_entity_poly.pdbx_strand_id
1 'polypeptide(L)'
;MPLRFLGALAIVIVISLIISRRNKKVREAAWSGVVTGVKHQRASVARDEDRLDNDWVTVGYRTDEGRDASMRLRMRVVRQFFDGRIEPGDRLVKKSGAYLPIREGIAQS
;
A
#
# COMPACT_ATOMS: atom_id res chain seq x y z
N MET A 1 24.10 -11.75 37.34
CA MET A 1 23.59 -10.78 36.33
C MET A 1 23.11 -11.36 34.98
N PRO A 2 22.85 -12.68 34.77
CA PRO A 2 22.35 -13.18 33.47
C PRO A 2 20.82 -13.14 33.29
N LEU A 3 20.04 -13.07 34.38
CA LEU A 3 18.57 -13.11 34.32
C LEU A 3 17.94 -11.90 33.59
N ARG A 4 18.59 -10.73 33.64
CA ARG A 4 18.12 -9.51 32.97
C ARG A 4 18.28 -9.57 31.44
N PHE A 5 19.29 -10.30 30.96
CA PHE A 5 19.51 -10.50 29.53
C PHE A 5 18.51 -11.49 28.91
N LEU A 6 18.12 -12.54 29.64
CA LEU A 6 17.07 -13.48 29.23
C LEU A 6 15.70 -12.80 29.13
N GLY A 7 15.35 -11.94 30.09
CA GLY A 7 14.11 -11.16 30.05
C GLY A 7 14.05 -10.21 28.86
N ALA A 8 15.15 -9.51 28.56
CA ALA A 8 15.22 -8.62 27.40
C ALA A 8 15.07 -9.37 26.06
N LEU A 9 15.68 -10.55 25.93
CA LEU A 9 15.57 -11.37 24.72
C LEU A 9 14.14 -11.88 24.50
N ALA A 10 13.46 -12.33 25.56
CA ALA A 10 12.07 -12.78 25.49
C ALA A 10 11.13 -11.65 25.03
N ILE A 11 11.34 -10.42 25.51
CA ILE A 11 10.56 -9.25 25.11
C ILE A 11 10.78 -8.93 23.62
N VAL A 12 12.01 -8.99 23.11
CA VAL A 12 12.30 -8.75 21.68
C VAL A 12 11.61 -9.77 20.78
N ILE A 13 11.58 -11.05 21.18
CA ILE A 13 10.89 -12.12 20.43
C ILE A 13 9.37 -11.87 20.41
N VAL A 14 8.77 -11.52 21.55
CA VAL A 14 7.34 -11.23 21.65
C VAL A 14 6.95 -10.02 20.81
N ILE A 15 7.72 -8.93 20.89
CA ILE A 15 7.50 -7.72 20.07
C ILE A 15 7.60 -8.08 18.57
N SER A 16 8.59 -8.87 18.18
CA SER A 16 8.76 -9.31 16.79
C SER A 16 7.58 -10.16 16.30
N LEU A 17 7.05 -11.06 17.14
CA LEU A 17 5.87 -11.87 16.83
C LEU A 17 4.60 -11.02 16.67
N ILE A 18 4.41 -10.00 17.53
CA ILE A 18 3.25 -9.09 17.46
C ILE A 18 3.30 -8.27 16.17
N ILE A 19 4.47 -7.72 15.81
CA ILE A 19 4.66 -6.95 14.57
C ILE A 19 4.40 -7.84 13.35
N SER A 20 4.92 -9.07 13.36
CA SER A 20 4.70 -10.05 12.28
C SER A 20 3.22 -10.38 12.06
N ARG A 21 2.47 -10.64 13.14
CA ARG A 21 1.02 -10.92 13.06
C ARG A 21 0.21 -9.72 12.58
N ARG A 22 0.56 -8.50 13.00
CA ARG A 22 -0.09 -7.28 12.51
C ARG A 22 0.14 -7.07 11.01
N ASN A 23 1.38 -7.25 10.56
CA ASN A 23 1.71 -7.15 9.14
C ASN A 23 0.98 -8.20 8.29
N LYS A 24 0.80 -9.42 8.81
CA LYS A 24 0.00 -10.46 8.15
C LYS A 24 -1.47 -10.06 8.03
N LYS A 25 -2.09 -9.55 9.10
CA LYS A 25 -3.48 -9.06 9.05
C LYS A 25 -3.69 -7.91 8.07
N VAL A 26 -2.75 -6.97 7.97
CA VAL A 26 -2.85 -5.85 7.00
C VAL A 26 -2.75 -6.34 5.54
N ARG A 27 -1.99 -7.42 5.30
CA ARG A 27 -1.93 -8.08 3.98
C ARG A 27 -3.21 -8.85 3.66
N GLU A 28 -3.82 -9.48 4.66
CA GLU A 28 -5.06 -10.25 4.54
C GLU A 28 -6.33 -9.39 4.56
N ALA A 29 -6.23 -8.13 4.98
CA ALA A 29 -7.36 -7.20 5.01
C ALA A 29 -7.81 -6.88 3.57
N ALA A 30 -8.92 -7.49 3.19
CA ALA A 30 -9.70 -7.11 2.03
C ALA A 30 -10.39 -5.77 2.31
N TRP A 31 -10.43 -4.89 1.33
CA TRP A 31 -11.18 -3.65 1.42
C TRP A 31 -11.65 -3.22 0.04
N SER A 32 -12.78 -2.54 0.00
CA SER A 32 -13.32 -1.85 -1.18
C SER A 32 -13.50 -0.38 -0.84
N GLY A 33 -13.29 0.49 -1.83
CA GLY A 33 -13.43 1.92 -1.63
C GLY A 33 -13.29 2.73 -2.91
N VAL A 34 -13.61 4.01 -2.82
CA VAL A 34 -13.58 4.95 -3.94
C VAL A 34 -12.37 5.88 -3.79
N VAL A 35 -11.66 6.12 -4.88
CA VAL A 35 -10.55 7.08 -4.93
C VAL A 35 -11.10 8.48 -4.72
N THR A 36 -10.58 9.17 -3.72
CA THR A 36 -10.97 10.56 -3.38
C THR A 36 -9.99 11.58 -3.94
N GLY A 37 -8.76 11.17 -4.24
CA GLY A 37 -7.75 12.07 -4.81
C GLY A 37 -6.47 11.35 -5.22
N VAL A 38 -5.78 11.92 -6.19
CA VAL A 38 -4.51 11.38 -6.69
C VAL A 38 -3.47 12.48 -6.69
N LYS A 39 -2.34 12.25 -6.01
CA LYS A 39 -1.23 13.19 -5.94
C LYS A 39 0.01 12.56 -6.55
N HIS A 40 0.50 13.17 -7.61
CA HIS A 40 1.75 12.79 -8.25
C HIS A 40 2.90 13.44 -7.49
N GLN A 41 3.73 12.64 -6.81
CA GLN A 41 4.99 13.10 -6.28
C GLN A 41 6.08 12.77 -7.28
N ARG A 42 6.50 13.82 -8.00
CA ARG A 42 7.69 13.77 -8.83
C ARG A 42 8.89 13.73 -7.92
N ALA A 43 9.76 12.76 -8.10
CA ALA A 43 11.03 12.77 -7.38
C ALA A 43 11.84 13.98 -7.87
N SER A 44 12.25 14.86 -6.96
CA SER A 44 13.16 15.97 -7.24
C SER A 44 14.56 15.39 -7.47
N VAL A 45 14.81 14.84 -8.66
CA VAL A 45 16.08 14.24 -9.05
C VAL A 45 16.76 15.12 -10.08
N ALA A 46 18.05 15.40 -9.87
CA ALA A 46 18.90 16.30 -10.66
C ALA A 46 19.37 15.69 -12.00
N ARG A 47 19.05 14.43 -12.30
CA ARG A 47 19.45 13.72 -13.52
C ARG A 47 18.25 13.07 -14.19
N ASP A 48 18.15 13.26 -15.51
CA ASP A 48 17.04 12.83 -16.36
C ASP A 48 16.89 11.30 -16.46
N GLU A 49 17.97 10.53 -16.37
CA GLU A 49 17.93 9.06 -16.53
C GLU A 49 17.28 8.33 -15.35
N ASP A 50 17.32 8.89 -14.14
CA ASP A 50 16.67 8.32 -12.93
C ASP A 50 15.20 8.74 -12.79
N ARG A 51 14.67 9.59 -13.69
CA ARG A 51 13.32 10.17 -13.59
C ARG A 51 12.20 9.14 -13.73
N LEU A 52 12.36 8.10 -14.54
CA LEU A 52 11.22 7.30 -15.00
C LEU A 52 10.73 6.25 -13.98
N ASP A 53 11.57 5.87 -13.02
CA ASP A 53 11.31 4.74 -12.11
C ASP A 53 11.12 5.10 -10.63
N ASN A 54 11.50 6.32 -10.23
CA ASN A 54 11.35 6.79 -8.86
C ASN A 54 10.12 7.66 -8.62
N ASP A 55 9.26 7.85 -9.63
CA ASP A 55 8.02 8.59 -9.48
C ASP A 55 7.00 7.80 -8.64
N TRP A 56 6.43 8.48 -7.64
CA TRP A 56 5.42 7.91 -6.76
C TRP A 56 4.08 8.60 -6.97
N VAL A 57 3.01 7.82 -6.90
CA VAL A 57 1.64 8.29 -6.91
C VAL A 57 1.03 7.97 -5.56
N THR A 58 0.57 9.00 -4.85
CA THR A 58 -0.20 8.84 -3.62
C THR A 58 -1.69 8.88 -3.99
N VAL A 59 -2.38 7.77 -3.78
CA VAL A 59 -3.81 7.61 -4.04
C VAL A 59 -4.54 7.67 -2.71
N GLY A 60 -5.33 8.72 -2.50
CA GLY A 60 -6.30 8.81 -1.41
C GLY A 60 -7.57 8.06 -1.80
N TYR A 61 -8.12 7.29 -0.87
CA TYR A 61 -9.35 6.54 -1.07
C TYR A 61 -10.19 6.51 0.22
N ARG A 62 -11.50 6.42 0.06
CA ARG A 62 -12.46 6.22 1.14
C ARG A 62 -13.00 4.80 1.04
N THR A 63 -12.85 4.01 2.10
CA THR A 63 -13.41 2.66 2.14
C THR A 63 -14.93 2.70 2.25
N ASP A 64 -15.59 1.61 1.88
CA ASP A 64 -17.04 1.46 2.04
C ASP A 64 -17.46 1.48 3.54
N GLU A 65 -16.52 1.22 4.45
CA GLU A 65 -16.68 1.40 5.91
C GLU A 65 -16.62 2.88 6.35
N GLY A 66 -16.45 3.82 5.42
CA GLY A 66 -16.35 5.25 5.70
C GLY A 66 -14.99 5.73 6.20
N ARG A 67 -13.93 4.91 6.10
CA ARG A 67 -12.57 5.32 6.53
C ARG A 67 -11.79 5.93 5.38
N ASP A 68 -11.21 7.09 5.62
CA ASP A 68 -10.27 7.72 4.68
C ASP A 68 -8.86 7.13 4.88
N ALA A 69 -8.23 6.72 3.79
CA ALA A 69 -6.90 6.17 3.76
C ALA A 69 -6.14 6.63 2.52
N SER A 70 -4.82 6.40 2.51
CA SER A 70 -3.98 6.67 1.34
C SER A 70 -3.00 5.55 1.12
N MET A 71 -2.79 5.18 -0.15
CA MET A 71 -1.72 4.27 -0.54
C MET A 71 -0.71 4.98 -1.43
N ARG A 72 0.54 4.55 -1.34
CA ARG A 72 1.61 5.03 -2.23
C ARG A 72 1.96 3.93 -3.21
N LEU A 73 1.82 4.21 -4.50
CA LEU A 73 2.14 3.30 -5.59
C LEU A 73 3.32 3.88 -6.38
N ARG A 74 4.17 2.99 -6.90
CA ARG A 74 5.18 3.39 -7.89
C ARG A 74 4.49 3.62 -9.23
N MET A 75 4.96 4.60 -10.00
CA MET A 75 4.41 4.87 -11.33
C MET A 75 4.43 3.63 -12.25
N ARG A 76 5.48 2.79 -12.13
CA ARG A 76 5.56 1.51 -12.85
C ARG A 76 4.39 0.56 -12.54
N VAL A 77 3.96 0.49 -11.28
CA VAL A 77 2.81 -0.33 -10.85
C VAL A 77 1.50 0.25 -11.41
N VAL A 78 1.36 1.57 -11.38
CA VAL A 78 0.18 2.26 -11.96
C VAL A 78 0.07 1.97 -13.46
N ARG A 79 1.18 2.03 -14.19
CA ARG A 79 1.25 1.68 -15.62
C ARG A 79 0.88 0.22 -15.90
N GLN A 80 1.34 -0.71 -15.07
CA GLN A 80 1.13 -2.13 -15.29
C GLN A 80 -0.27 -2.63 -14.91
N PHE A 81 -0.88 -2.08 -13.86
CA PHE A 81 -2.11 -2.64 -13.27
C PHE A 81 -3.34 -1.73 -13.40
N PHE A 82 -3.16 -0.47 -13.79
CA PHE A 82 -4.23 0.53 -13.88
C PHE A 82 -4.24 1.26 -15.22
N ASP A 83 -3.70 0.64 -16.28
CA ASP A 83 -3.61 1.23 -17.63
C ASP A 83 -2.94 2.62 -17.65
N GLY A 84 -2.01 2.86 -16.71
CA GLY A 84 -1.27 4.12 -16.63
C GLY A 84 -1.96 5.25 -15.88
N ARG A 85 -3.21 5.09 -15.42
CA ARG A 85 -3.95 6.17 -14.75
C ARG A 85 -4.84 5.67 -13.62
N ILE A 86 -4.93 6.44 -12.55
CA ILE A 86 -5.92 6.30 -11.48
C ILE A 86 -6.57 7.67 -11.35
N GLU A 87 -7.90 7.70 -11.29
CA GLU A 87 -8.69 8.91 -11.30
C GLU A 87 -9.59 8.97 -10.05
N PRO A 88 -9.87 10.16 -9.49
CA PRO A 88 -10.89 10.32 -8.46
C PRO A 88 -12.25 9.78 -8.95
N GLY A 89 -12.92 9.00 -8.12
CA GLY A 89 -14.15 8.28 -8.48
C GLY A 89 -13.93 6.83 -8.88
N ASP A 90 -12.69 6.41 -9.20
CA ASP A 90 -12.39 5.01 -9.43
C ASP A 90 -12.70 4.16 -8.20
N ARG A 91 -13.35 3.01 -8.41
CA ARG A 91 -13.56 2.04 -7.33
C ARG A 91 -12.42 1.03 -7.30
N LEU A 92 -11.76 0.94 -6.16
CA LEU A 92 -10.64 0.06 -5.90
C LEU A 92 -11.07 -1.05 -4.95
N VAL A 93 -10.75 -2.29 -5.32
CA VAL A 93 -11.02 -3.47 -4.50
C VAL A 93 -9.71 -4.22 -4.28
N LYS A 94 -9.30 -4.33 -3.02
CA LYS A 94 -8.21 -5.19 -2.60
C LYS A 94 -8.79 -6.49 -2.07
N LYS A 95 -8.51 -7.60 -2.76
CA LYS A 95 -8.87 -8.95 -2.28
C LYS A 95 -7.96 -9.38 -1.14
N SER A 96 -8.47 -10.22 -0.23
CA SER A 96 -7.66 -10.79 0.84
C SER A 96 -6.47 -11.58 0.23
N GLY A 97 -5.27 -11.34 0.74
CA GLY A 97 -4.04 -11.97 0.23
C GLY A 97 -3.46 -11.29 -1.02
N ALA A 98 -4.20 -10.41 -1.70
CA ALA A 98 -3.67 -9.62 -2.80
C ALA A 98 -2.77 -8.49 -2.27
N TYR A 99 -1.61 -8.30 -2.91
CA TYR A 99 -0.69 -7.22 -2.53
C TYR A 99 -1.19 -5.84 -3.01
N LEU A 100 -1.87 -5.81 -4.16
CA LEU A 100 -2.37 -4.59 -4.80
C LEU A 100 -3.89 -4.63 -4.94
N PRO A 101 -4.56 -3.47 -4.87
CA PRO A 101 -5.96 -3.35 -5.28
C PRO A 101 -6.08 -3.44 -6.79
N ILE A 102 -7.27 -3.79 -7.26
CA ILE A 102 -7.67 -3.76 -8.67
C ILE A 102 -8.79 -2.73 -8.85
N ARG A 103 -8.90 -2.14 -10.04
CA ARG A 103 -10.03 -1.29 -10.40
C ARG A 103 -11.26 -2.17 -10.64
N GLU A 104 -12.34 -1.94 -9.91
CA GLU A 104 -13.62 -2.59 -10.14
C GLU A 104 -14.19 -2.08 -11.47
N GLY A 105 -14.50 -2.98 -12.41
CA GLY A 105 -14.92 -2.64 -13.77
C GLY A 105 -13.90 -2.98 -14.86
N ILE A 106 -12.62 -3.17 -14.52
CA ILE A 106 -11.69 -3.92 -15.37
C ILE A 106 -11.87 -5.40 -15.02
N ALA A 107 -13.03 -5.94 -15.35
CA ALA A 107 -13.18 -7.39 -15.41
C ALA A 107 -12.18 -7.87 -16.47
N GLN A 108 -11.24 -8.71 -16.06
CA GLN A 108 -10.49 -9.53 -17.00
C GLN A 108 -11.52 -10.39 -17.75
N SER A 109 -11.95 -9.90 -18.90
CA SER A 109 -12.52 -10.70 -19.98
C SER A 109 -11.41 -11.47 -20.67
#